data_AF-A0A210R568-F1
#
_entry.id   AF-A0A210R568-F1
#
_cell.length_a   1.000
_cell.length_b   1.000
_cell.length_c   1.000
_cell.angle_alpha   90.00
_cell.angle_beta   90.00
_cell.angle_gamma   90.00
#
_symmetry.space_group_name_H-M   'P 1'
#
loop_
_entity.id
_entity.type
_entity.pdbx_description
1 polymer ?
#
loop_
_entity_poly.entity_id
_entity_poly.type
_entity_poly.pdbx_seq_one_letter_code
_entity_poly.pdbx_strand_id
1 'polypeptide(L)'
;MGDSGFGGKSGINQRREINTGINQRREINTGVYHRRDINTGINQRREINTGINQRREINTGINQRREINTGVYHRRDINTGINQRREINTGINQRREINTGINQRREINTGVYHRRDINTGINQRREINTGINQRREINTGINQRREINTGVYHRRDINTGINQRREINTGINQRREINTGINQRREINTGVYHRRDINTGINQRRDINTGINQRREINTGVYQRTEINTGVYHRRDINTGVYQRREINTGVYQGK
;
A
#
# COMPACT_ATOMS: atom_id res chain seq x y z
N MET A 1 -27.45 22.15 2.38
CA MET A 1 -27.00 23.53 2.70
C MET A 1 -25.48 23.55 2.82
N GLY A 2 -24.84 24.41 2.03
CA GLY A 2 -23.55 25.11 2.23
C GLY A 2 -22.34 24.36 2.80
N ASP A 3 -21.41 24.00 1.92
CA ASP A 3 -20.03 23.65 2.24
C ASP A 3 -19.09 24.81 1.92
N SER A 4 -18.28 25.22 2.89
CA SER A 4 -17.30 26.32 2.76
C SER A 4 -16.16 26.17 3.77
N GLY A 5 -14.90 26.38 3.35
CA GLY A 5 -13.75 26.25 4.25
C GLY A 5 -12.46 26.94 3.79
N PHE A 6 -11.72 27.50 4.77
CA PHE A 6 -10.34 28.04 4.71
C PHE A 6 -9.68 28.01 6.12
N GLY A 7 -8.32 27.95 6.27
CA GLY A 7 -7.67 27.57 7.55
C GLY A 7 -6.23 28.00 7.89
N GLY A 8 -5.78 27.57 9.09
CA GLY A 8 -4.46 27.65 9.75
C GLY A 8 -4.55 27.36 11.27
N LYS A 9 -3.77 26.43 11.89
CA LYS A 9 -3.83 26.09 13.34
C LYS A 9 -2.49 25.63 13.93
N SER A 10 -2.32 25.78 15.25
CA SER A 10 -1.13 25.34 15.99
C SER A 10 -1.50 24.82 17.38
N GLY A 11 -1.06 23.61 17.75
CA GLY A 11 -1.29 22.97 19.06
C GLY A 11 -2.72 22.44 19.32
N ILE A 12 -2.84 21.41 20.14
CA ILE A 12 -3.88 20.36 20.30
C ILE A 12 -5.34 20.60 19.77
N ASN A 13 -6.01 19.70 19.00
CA ASN A 13 -7.51 19.63 18.92
C ASN A 13 -8.21 18.32 18.51
N GLN A 14 -9.31 17.98 19.20
CA GLN A 14 -10.20 16.82 18.96
C GLN A 14 -11.54 17.16 18.24
N ARG A 15 -12.18 16.27 17.44
CA ARG A 15 -13.56 16.50 16.90
C ARG A 15 -14.37 15.25 16.49
N ARG A 16 -15.67 15.38 16.18
CA ARG A 16 -16.58 14.33 15.67
C ARG A 16 -17.56 14.90 14.60
N GLU A 17 -18.07 14.11 13.65
CA GLU A 17 -19.07 14.61 12.65
C GLU A 17 -19.87 13.50 11.92
N ILE A 18 -20.99 13.86 11.27
CA ILE A 18 -21.83 12.97 10.41
C ILE A 18 -22.47 13.82 9.29
N ASN A 19 -22.28 13.56 7.99
CA ASN A 19 -22.86 14.40 6.91
C ASN A 19 -23.26 13.66 5.63
N THR A 20 -24.50 13.79 5.20
CA THR A 20 -25.00 13.21 3.94
C THR A 20 -25.01 14.28 2.83
N GLY A 21 -23.97 14.35 2.00
CA GLY A 21 -24.06 15.00 0.68
C GLY A 21 -23.26 16.29 0.50
N ILE A 22 -22.32 16.25 -0.44
CA ILE A 22 -21.34 17.24 -0.91
C ILE A 22 -20.60 17.97 0.21
N ASN A 23 -19.28 17.78 0.32
CA ASN A 23 -18.45 18.59 1.23
C ASN A 23 -17.02 18.77 0.71
N GLN A 24 -16.26 19.76 1.20
CA GLN A 24 -14.95 20.23 0.73
C GLN A 24 -14.21 20.92 1.89
N ARG A 25 -12.90 20.75 2.06
CA ARG A 25 -12.16 21.49 3.10
C ARG A 25 -10.66 21.63 2.88
N ARG A 26 -10.01 22.41 3.75
CA ARG A 26 -8.60 22.85 3.70
C ARG A 26 -8.13 23.19 5.13
N GLU A 27 -7.28 22.40 5.81
CA GLU A 27 -6.54 22.90 7.03
C GLU A 27 -5.10 22.41 7.35
N ILE A 28 -4.21 23.37 7.61
CA ILE A 28 -2.88 23.35 8.28
C ILE A 28 -3.01 23.30 9.81
N ASN A 29 -2.49 22.30 10.56
CA ASN A 29 -2.52 22.26 12.04
C ASN A 29 -1.27 21.71 12.74
N THR A 30 -0.69 22.47 13.68
CA THR A 30 0.56 22.18 14.40
C THR A 30 0.38 21.49 15.76
N GLY A 31 -0.29 20.34 15.87
CA GLY A 31 0.14 19.35 16.86
C GLY A 31 -0.73 19.00 18.06
N VAL A 32 -0.94 17.70 18.25
CA VAL A 32 -1.87 16.95 19.13
C VAL A 32 -3.36 17.05 18.77
N TYR A 33 -3.79 16.59 17.61
CA TYR A 33 -5.22 16.69 17.20
C TYR A 33 -5.95 15.34 17.18
N HIS A 34 -7.26 15.22 17.41
CA HIS A 34 -8.05 13.99 17.16
C HIS A 34 -9.31 14.30 16.32
N ARG A 35 -9.90 13.41 15.52
CA ARG A 35 -11.24 13.66 14.90
C ARG A 35 -11.99 12.36 14.57
N ARG A 36 -13.33 12.31 14.46
CA ARG A 36 -14.13 11.15 14.01
C ARG A 36 -15.38 11.51 13.18
N ASP A 37 -15.43 11.30 11.87
CA ASP A 37 -16.58 11.76 11.05
C ASP A 37 -17.36 10.59 10.36
N ILE A 38 -18.60 10.74 9.90
CA ILE A 38 -19.42 9.72 9.17
C ILE A 38 -20.21 10.37 8.01
N ASN A 39 -19.71 10.40 6.78
CA ASN A 39 -20.33 11.24 5.73
C ASN A 39 -20.81 10.49 4.48
N THR A 40 -22.04 10.71 4.01
CA THR A 40 -22.64 10.06 2.83
C THR A 40 -22.74 11.02 1.63
N GLY A 41 -21.71 11.13 0.79
CA GLY A 41 -21.92 11.41 -0.65
C GLY A 41 -21.26 12.66 -1.22
N ILE A 42 -20.10 12.49 -1.87
CA ILE A 42 -19.24 13.56 -2.41
C ILE A 42 -18.62 14.36 -1.26
N ASN A 43 -17.31 14.28 -1.11
CA ASN A 43 -16.60 14.92 -0.02
C ASN A 43 -15.17 15.23 -0.49
N GLN A 44 -14.58 16.35 -0.12
CA GLN A 44 -13.25 16.77 -0.54
C GLN A 44 -12.52 17.37 0.67
N ARG A 45 -11.21 17.20 0.81
CA ARG A 45 -10.44 17.96 1.81
C ARG A 45 -8.96 18.04 1.48
N ARG A 46 -8.28 19.06 2.00
CA ARG A 46 -6.84 19.25 1.94
C ARG A 46 -6.25 19.49 3.35
N GLU A 47 -4.95 19.23 3.51
CA GLU A 47 -3.95 19.96 4.34
C GLU A 47 -3.37 19.32 5.63
N ILE A 48 -2.62 20.16 6.37
CA ILE A 48 -1.17 20.15 6.57
C ILE A 48 -0.86 20.05 8.08
N ASN A 49 -0.56 18.87 8.58
CA ASN A 49 -0.33 18.62 10.00
C ASN A 49 1.11 18.84 10.46
N THR A 50 1.25 19.10 11.75
CA THR A 50 2.47 18.99 12.56
C THR A 50 2.10 18.33 13.91
N GLY A 51 3.06 17.96 14.75
CA GLY A 51 3.07 16.65 15.42
C GLY A 51 1.98 16.22 16.42
N ILE A 52 1.61 14.94 16.29
CA ILE A 52 0.60 14.14 17.00
C ILE A 52 -0.82 14.41 16.49
N ASN A 53 -1.45 13.47 15.78
CA ASN A 53 -2.85 13.59 15.35
C ASN A 53 -3.51 12.18 15.28
N GLN A 54 -4.79 12.02 15.67
CA GLN A 54 -5.56 10.78 15.58
C GLN A 54 -6.92 10.97 14.92
N ARG A 55 -7.14 10.41 13.74
CA ARG A 55 -8.42 10.54 13.02
C ARG A 55 -9.18 9.22 12.90
N ARG A 56 -10.50 9.29 12.94
CA ARG A 56 -11.42 8.26 12.46
C ARG A 56 -12.38 8.85 11.41
N GLU A 57 -12.83 8.07 10.45
CA GLU A 57 -13.80 8.50 9.45
C GLU A 57 -14.59 7.29 8.97
N ILE A 58 -15.88 7.47 8.74
CA ILE A 58 -16.73 6.63 7.91
C ILE A 58 -17.22 7.51 6.76
N ASN A 59 -17.28 7.00 5.54
CA ASN A 59 -17.85 7.74 4.42
C ASN A 59 -18.60 6.78 3.49
N THR A 60 -19.72 7.23 2.93
CA THR A 60 -20.43 6.54 1.85
C THR A 60 -20.52 7.49 0.64
N GLY A 61 -20.25 7.06 -0.59
CA GLY A 61 -20.21 7.89 -1.79
C GLY A 61 -18.81 8.35 -2.20
N ILE A 62 -18.66 9.54 -2.80
CA ILE A 62 -17.37 10.02 -3.32
C ILE A 62 -16.58 10.77 -2.22
N ASN A 63 -15.29 10.53 -2.06
CA ASN A 63 -14.38 11.19 -1.12
C ASN A 63 -13.04 11.53 -1.81
N GLN A 64 -12.53 12.74 -1.71
CA GLN A 64 -11.23 13.15 -2.25
C GLN A 64 -10.39 13.87 -1.19
N ARG A 65 -9.16 13.44 -0.93
CA ARG A 65 -8.31 14.04 0.11
C ARG A 65 -6.88 14.31 -0.36
N ARG A 66 -6.29 15.41 0.13
CA ARG A 66 -4.85 15.72 -0.04
C ARG A 66 -4.24 16.13 1.29
N GLU A 67 -3.17 15.54 1.77
CA GLU A 67 -2.62 15.87 3.09
C GLU A 67 -1.11 15.92 3.09
N ILE A 68 -0.54 16.74 3.97
CA ILE A 68 0.89 16.81 4.25
C ILE A 68 1.04 16.73 5.76
N ASN A 69 1.76 15.78 6.34
CA ASN A 69 1.84 15.64 7.79
C ASN A 69 3.28 15.54 8.27
N THR A 70 3.63 16.26 9.33
CA THR A 70 4.91 16.11 10.01
C THR A 70 4.70 15.66 11.47
N GLY A 71 5.49 14.69 11.96
CA GLY A 71 5.42 14.16 13.34
C GLY A 71 4.68 12.83 13.43
N VAL A 72 3.90 12.60 14.50
CA VAL A 72 3.16 11.34 14.71
C VAL A 72 1.71 11.45 14.20
N TYR A 73 1.27 10.53 13.35
CA TYR A 73 -0.07 10.52 12.76
C TYR A 73 -0.72 9.15 12.89
N HIS A 74 -1.98 9.09 13.33
CA HIS A 74 -2.79 7.87 13.35
C HIS A 74 -4.14 8.10 12.67
N ARG A 75 -4.56 7.15 11.83
CA ARG A 75 -5.82 7.25 11.09
C ARG A 75 -6.55 5.92 10.98
N ARG A 76 -7.88 5.96 11.09
CA ARG A 76 -8.78 4.83 10.82
C ARG A 76 -9.93 5.27 9.92
N ASP A 77 -10.00 4.78 8.70
CA ASP A 77 -11.10 5.11 7.79
C ASP A 77 -11.93 3.88 7.41
N ILE A 78 -13.23 4.05 7.26
CA ILE A 78 -14.13 3.14 6.55
C ILE A 78 -14.74 3.95 5.40
N ASN A 79 -14.69 3.47 4.16
CA ASN A 79 -15.32 4.15 3.02
C ASN A 79 -16.14 3.14 2.21
N THR A 80 -17.33 3.53 1.76
CA THR A 80 -18.19 2.77 0.84
C THR A 80 -18.49 3.64 -0.37
N GLY A 81 -17.79 3.48 -1.49
CA GLY A 81 -17.97 4.29 -2.69
C GLY A 81 -16.65 4.57 -3.41
N ILE A 82 -16.42 5.81 -3.83
CA ILE A 82 -15.21 6.22 -4.56
C ILE A 82 -14.34 7.08 -3.64
N ASN A 83 -13.18 6.59 -3.20
CA ASN A 83 -12.24 7.34 -2.38
C ASN A 83 -10.93 7.61 -3.14
N GLN A 84 -10.54 8.87 -3.28
CA GLN A 84 -9.27 9.29 -3.87
C GLN A 84 -8.42 10.04 -2.83
N ARG A 85 -7.15 9.65 -2.64
CA ARG A 85 -6.28 10.27 -1.64
C ARG A 85 -4.88 10.53 -2.14
N ARG A 86 -4.32 11.67 -1.71
CA ARG A 86 -2.92 12.02 -1.88
C ARG A 86 -2.35 12.39 -0.52
N GLU A 87 -1.26 11.78 -0.08
CA GLU A 87 -0.66 12.08 1.23
C GLU A 87 0.86 12.23 1.08
N ILE A 88 1.44 13.21 1.77
CA ILE A 88 2.87 13.33 2.03
C ILE A 88 3.03 13.27 3.55
N ASN A 89 3.89 12.40 4.08
CA ASN A 89 4.15 12.36 5.52
C ASN A 89 5.64 12.32 5.83
N THR A 90 6.06 13.05 6.85
CA THR A 90 7.39 13.00 7.45
C THR A 90 7.26 12.67 8.94
N GLY A 91 7.84 11.55 9.39
CA GLY A 91 7.77 11.11 10.79
C GLY A 91 7.16 9.72 10.95
N ILE A 92 6.27 9.54 11.93
CA ILE A 92 5.63 8.25 12.23
C ILE A 92 4.17 8.31 11.79
N ASN A 93 3.77 7.50 10.83
CA ASN A 93 2.38 7.43 10.36
C ASN A 93 1.82 6.01 10.51
N GLN A 94 0.70 5.87 11.20
CA GLN A 94 -0.05 4.63 11.36
C GLN A 94 -1.45 4.75 10.76
N ARG A 95 -1.77 3.87 9.81
CA ARG A 95 -3.04 3.93 9.08
C ARG A 95 -3.77 2.60 9.08
N ARG A 96 -5.08 2.65 9.32
CA ARG A 96 -6.00 1.54 9.10
C ARG A 96 -7.13 1.98 8.18
N GLU A 97 -7.48 1.15 7.21
CA GLU A 97 -8.54 1.45 6.26
C GLU A 97 -9.37 0.22 5.92
N ILE A 98 -10.68 0.41 5.83
CA ILE A 98 -11.60 -0.48 5.14
C ILE A 98 -12.23 0.31 3.99
N ASN A 99 -12.25 -0.24 2.78
CA ASN A 99 -12.94 0.38 1.67
C ASN A 99 -13.76 -0.64 0.87
N THR A 100 -15.02 -0.31 0.58
CA THR A 100 -15.87 -1.05 -0.35
C THR A 100 -16.17 -0.14 -1.54
N GLY A 101 -15.72 -0.49 -2.75
CA GLY A 101 -15.88 0.31 -3.97
C GLY A 101 -14.54 0.62 -4.65
N ILE A 102 -14.35 1.86 -5.11
CA ILE A 102 -13.16 2.31 -5.84
C ILE A 102 -12.25 3.12 -4.92
N ASN A 103 -11.00 2.70 -4.74
CA ASN A 103 -9.98 3.39 -3.96
C ASN A 103 -8.81 3.79 -4.86
N GLN A 104 -8.41 5.06 -4.86
CA GLN A 104 -7.23 5.54 -5.58
C GLN A 104 -6.32 6.32 -4.66
N ARG A 105 -5.06 5.92 -4.51
CA ARG A 105 -4.13 6.55 -3.57
C ARG A 105 -2.77 6.84 -4.15
N ARG A 106 -2.21 7.97 -3.74
CA ARG A 106 -0.83 8.36 -3.97
C ARG A 106 -0.21 8.80 -2.65
N GLU A 107 0.86 8.17 -2.24
CA GLU A 107 1.47 8.45 -0.93
C GLU A 107 2.98 8.64 -1.07
N ILE A 108 3.52 9.63 -0.39
CA ILE A 108 4.96 9.83 -0.20
C ILE A 108 5.20 9.83 1.32
N ASN A 109 6.11 9.00 1.81
CA ASN A 109 6.40 8.90 3.23
C ASN A 109 7.90 8.92 3.48
N THR A 110 8.36 9.78 4.39
CA THR A 110 9.73 9.78 4.93
C THR A 110 9.68 9.47 6.42
N GLY A 111 10.32 8.39 6.87
CA GLY A 111 10.32 7.95 8.27
C GLY A 111 9.70 6.57 8.46
N VAL A 112 8.81 6.42 9.44
CA VAL A 112 8.20 5.14 9.82
C VAL A 112 6.73 5.11 9.42
N TYR A 113 6.37 4.26 8.47
CA TYR A 113 5.02 4.09 7.99
C TYR A 113 4.47 2.69 8.29
N HIS A 114 3.33 2.63 8.98
CA HIS A 114 2.61 1.39 9.24
C HIS A 114 1.21 1.49 8.68
N ARG A 115 0.79 0.46 7.95
CA ARG A 115 -0.47 0.48 7.23
C ARG A 115 -1.17 -0.87 7.27
N ARG A 116 -2.48 -0.84 7.52
CA ARG A 116 -3.37 -1.98 7.39
C ARG A 116 -4.57 -1.62 6.54
N ASP A 117 -4.81 -2.35 5.45
CA ASP A 117 -5.97 -2.12 4.60
C ASP A 117 -6.78 -3.38 4.38
N ILE A 118 -8.09 -3.20 4.28
CA ILE A 118 -9.02 -4.15 3.67
C ILE A 118 -9.74 -3.40 2.55
N ASN A 119 -9.78 -3.98 1.35
CA ASN A 119 -10.52 -3.40 0.24
C ASN A 119 -11.37 -4.45 -0.50
N THR A 120 -12.63 -4.14 -0.75
CA THR A 120 -13.51 -4.91 -1.63
C THR A 120 -13.88 -4.03 -2.82
N GLY A 121 -13.48 -4.41 -4.04
CA GLY A 121 -13.72 -3.64 -5.26
C GLY A 121 -12.44 -3.32 -6.02
N ILE A 122 -12.29 -2.07 -6.49
CA ILE A 122 -11.12 -1.63 -7.28
C ILE A 122 -10.20 -0.79 -6.40
N ASN A 123 -8.92 -1.11 -6.37
CA ASN A 123 -7.92 -0.38 -5.58
C ASN A 123 -6.69 -0.08 -6.42
N GLN A 124 -6.37 1.19 -6.60
CA GLN A 124 -5.20 1.67 -7.33
C GLN A 124 -4.29 2.47 -6.41
N ARG A 125 -3.02 2.08 -6.29
CA ARG A 125 -2.09 2.68 -5.33
C ARG A 125 -0.76 3.00 -5.96
N ARG A 126 -0.24 4.18 -5.63
CA ARG A 126 1.12 4.59 -5.88
C ARG A 126 1.76 5.01 -4.57
N GLU A 127 2.93 4.50 -4.25
CA GLU A 127 3.64 4.87 -3.04
C GLU A 127 5.12 5.09 -3.31
N ILE A 128 5.68 6.10 -2.66
CA ILE A 128 7.12 6.28 -2.48
C ILE A 128 7.38 6.31 -0.97
N ASN A 129 8.33 5.53 -0.49
CA ASN A 129 8.74 5.56 0.91
C ASN A 129 10.27 5.61 1.04
N THR A 130 10.75 6.48 1.92
CA THR A 130 12.13 6.49 2.40
C THR A 130 12.14 6.26 3.91
N GLY A 131 12.67 5.13 4.36
CA GLY A 131 12.71 4.75 5.77
C GLY A 131 12.17 3.34 6.02
N ILE A 132 11.32 3.19 7.04
CA ILE A 132 10.73 1.91 7.44
C ILE A 132 9.26 1.90 7.00
N ASN A 133 8.88 0.92 6.19
CA ASN A 133 7.51 0.74 5.73
C ASN A 133 7.01 -0.66 6.08
N GLN A 134 5.90 -0.74 6.81
CA GLN A 134 5.23 -1.99 7.17
C GLN A 134 3.78 -1.99 6.67
N ARG A 135 3.44 -2.94 5.81
CA ARG A 135 2.11 -3.05 5.20
C ARG A 135 1.47 -4.40 5.44
N ARG A 136 0.16 -4.38 5.73
CA ARG A 136 -0.71 -5.55 5.72
C ARG A 136 -1.97 -5.26 4.94
N GLU A 137 -2.27 -6.06 3.93
CA GLU A 137 -3.35 -5.72 2.99
C GLU A 137 -4.17 -6.96 2.65
N ILE A 138 -5.49 -6.81 2.68
CA ILE A 138 -6.44 -7.79 2.16
C ILE A 138 -7.22 -7.10 1.06
N ASN A 139 -7.29 -7.71 -0.13
CA ASN A 139 -8.09 -7.18 -1.22
C ASN A 139 -8.95 -8.26 -1.89
N THR A 140 -10.22 -7.98 -2.08
CA THR A 140 -11.12 -8.78 -2.93
C THR A 140 -11.54 -7.93 -4.12
N GLY A 141 -11.20 -8.33 -5.34
CA GLY A 141 -11.49 -7.59 -6.57
C GLY A 141 -10.23 -7.25 -7.37
N ILE A 142 -10.11 -6.02 -7.86
CA ILE A 142 -9.01 -5.56 -8.71
C ILE A 142 -8.06 -4.68 -7.90
N ASN A 143 -6.79 -5.03 -7.84
CA ASN A 143 -5.76 -4.29 -7.15
C ASN A 143 -4.57 -3.98 -8.06
N GLN A 144 -4.30 -2.69 -8.29
CA GLN A 144 -3.16 -2.21 -9.07
C GLN A 144 -2.22 -1.38 -8.20
N ARG A 145 -0.94 -1.73 -8.17
CA ARG A 145 0.03 -1.09 -7.27
C ARG A 145 1.33 -0.74 -7.95
N ARG A 146 1.87 0.43 -7.61
CA ARG A 146 3.23 0.86 -7.95
C ARG A 146 3.90 1.37 -6.69
N GLU A 147 5.02 0.79 -6.31
CA GLU A 147 5.70 1.12 -5.06
C GLU A 147 7.19 1.33 -5.31
N ILE A 148 7.75 2.38 -4.70
CA ILE A 148 9.19 2.62 -4.63
C ILE A 148 9.54 2.71 -3.14
N ASN A 149 10.51 1.93 -2.69
CA ASN A 149 10.96 1.98 -1.30
C ASN A 149 12.49 2.06 -1.23
N THR A 150 13.00 3.01 -0.44
CA THR A 150 14.40 3.07 -0.04
C THR A 150 14.48 2.88 1.47
N GLY A 151 15.13 1.82 1.93
CA GLY A 151 15.24 1.46 3.35
C GLY A 151 14.69 0.07 3.65
N VAL A 152 13.86 -0.05 4.68
CA VAL A 152 13.35 -1.34 5.17
C VAL A 152 11.86 -1.47 4.85
N TYR A 153 11.51 -2.47 4.05
CA TYR A 153 10.13 -2.75 3.67
C TYR A 153 9.68 -4.13 4.13
N HIS A 154 8.56 -4.17 4.85
CA HIS A 154 7.88 -5.40 5.23
C HIS A 154 6.44 -5.38 4.73
N ARG A 155 6.04 -6.42 4.01
CA ARG A 155 4.72 -6.50 3.42
C ARG A 155 4.09 -7.88 3.60
N ARG A 156 2.80 -7.90 3.96
CA ARG A 156 1.97 -9.11 3.98
C ARG A 156 0.65 -8.86 3.28
N ASP A 157 0.39 -9.59 2.21
CA ASP A 157 -0.76 -9.33 1.37
C ASP A 157 -1.55 -10.59 1.08
N ILE A 158 -2.87 -10.45 1.08
CA ILE A 158 -3.83 -11.45 0.61
C ILE A 158 -4.67 -10.78 -0.48
N ASN A 159 -4.76 -11.40 -1.65
CA ASN A 159 -5.62 -10.92 -2.71
C ASN A 159 -6.47 -12.04 -3.31
N THR A 160 -7.78 -11.80 -3.45
CA THR A 160 -8.69 -12.64 -4.23
C THR A 160 -9.20 -11.82 -5.42
N GLY A 161 -8.88 -12.22 -6.65
CA GLY A 161 -9.24 -11.51 -7.88
C GLY A 161 -8.03 -11.18 -8.75
N ILE A 162 -7.96 -9.94 -9.26
CA ILE A 162 -6.88 -9.50 -10.17
C ILE A 162 -5.92 -8.60 -9.42
N ASN A 163 -4.64 -8.93 -9.46
CA ASN A 163 -3.56 -8.20 -8.81
C ASN A 163 -2.47 -7.84 -9.82
N GLN A 164 -2.21 -6.55 -10.01
CA GLN A 164 -1.11 -6.06 -10.86
C GLN A 164 -0.17 -5.21 -10.02
N ARG A 165 1.12 -5.54 -10.02
CA ARG A 165 2.10 -4.85 -9.18
C ARG A 165 3.39 -4.53 -9.90
N ARG A 166 3.90 -3.35 -9.59
CA ARG A 166 5.26 -2.93 -9.92
C ARG A 166 5.94 -2.44 -8.66
N GLU A 167 7.12 -2.94 -8.36
CA GLU A 167 7.90 -2.49 -7.21
C GLU A 167 9.34 -2.22 -7.60
N ILE A 168 9.91 -1.16 -7.03
CA ILE A 168 11.35 -0.95 -6.95
C ILE A 168 11.71 -0.83 -5.46
N ASN A 169 12.70 -1.58 -5.00
CA ASN A 169 13.21 -1.49 -3.64
C ASN A 169 14.73 -1.38 -3.63
N THR A 170 15.25 -0.47 -2.82
CA THR A 170 16.67 -0.38 -2.46
C THR A 170 16.81 -0.51 -0.95
N GLY A 171 17.43 -1.58 -0.47
CA GLY A 171 17.61 -1.87 0.96
C GLY A 171 17.15 -3.28 1.32
N ILE A 172 16.38 -3.39 2.41
CA ILE A 172 15.87 -4.68 2.91
C ILE A 172 14.39 -4.79 2.56
N ASN A 173 14.01 -5.84 1.85
CA ASN A 173 12.64 -6.14 1.47
C ASN A 173 12.23 -7.51 2.01
N GLN A 174 11.12 -7.56 2.75
CA GLN A 174 10.52 -8.80 3.24
C GLN A 174 9.05 -8.87 2.82
N ARG A 175 8.72 -9.86 1.99
CA ARG A 175 7.38 -10.00 1.41
C ARG A 175 6.77 -11.36 1.71
N ARG A 176 5.49 -11.35 2.06
CA ARG A 176 4.63 -12.52 2.05
C ARG A 176 3.36 -12.23 1.27
N GLU A 177 3.03 -13.04 0.28
CA GLU A 177 1.78 -12.91 -0.48
C GLU A 177 0.99 -14.22 -0.52
N ILE A 178 -0.32 -14.11 -0.42
CA ILE A 178 -1.26 -15.12 -0.88
C ILE A 178 -2.14 -14.49 -1.96
N ASN A 179 -2.24 -15.12 -3.13
CA ASN A 179 -3.15 -14.65 -4.18
C ASN A 179 -4.00 -15.80 -4.75
N THR A 180 -5.31 -15.58 -4.84
CA THR A 180 -6.24 -16.46 -5.55
C THR A 180 -6.81 -15.67 -6.74
N GLY A 181 -6.53 -16.09 -7.97
CA GLY A 181 -6.96 -15.43 -9.19
C GLY A 181 -5.80 -15.10 -10.13
N ILE A 182 -5.76 -13.87 -10.66
CA ILE A 182 -4.73 -13.43 -11.62
C ILE A 182 -3.74 -12.51 -10.93
N ASN A 183 -2.45 -12.85 -10.96
CA ASN A 183 -1.35 -12.06 -10.42
C ASN A 183 -0.35 -11.70 -11.52
N GLN A 184 -0.09 -10.42 -11.73
CA GLN A 184 0.97 -9.94 -12.61
C GLN A 184 1.92 -9.05 -11.82
N ARG A 185 3.20 -9.42 -11.76
CA ARG A 185 4.19 -8.69 -10.96
C ARG A 185 5.44 -8.37 -11.74
N ARG A 186 5.96 -7.17 -11.49
CA ARG A 186 7.29 -6.74 -11.89
C ARG A 186 8.03 -6.18 -10.69
N GLU A 187 9.19 -6.72 -10.35
CA GLU A 187 9.94 -6.28 -9.18
C GLU A 187 11.40 -6.01 -9.54
N ILE A 188 11.95 -4.92 -9.03
CA ILE A 188 13.38 -4.63 -9.04
C ILE A 188 13.81 -4.47 -7.59
N ASN A 189 14.80 -5.25 -7.15
CA ASN A 189 15.36 -5.13 -5.80
C ASN A 189 16.88 -4.97 -5.84
N THR A 190 17.40 -3.98 -5.13
CA THR A 190 18.83 -3.85 -4.83
C THR A 190 19.04 -3.95 -3.33
N GLY A 191 19.80 -4.93 -2.86
CA GLY A 191 20.03 -5.20 -1.44
C GLY A 191 19.58 -6.59 -1.02
N VAL A 192 18.88 -6.70 0.12
CA VAL A 192 18.43 -7.98 0.68
C VAL A 192 16.95 -8.17 0.41
N TYR A 193 16.57 -9.26 -0.23
CA TYR A 193 15.19 -9.63 -0.51
C TYR A 193 14.83 -10.99 0.06
N HIS A 194 13.79 -11.04 0.89
CA HIS A 194 13.15 -12.28 1.30
C HIS A 194 11.69 -12.30 0.85
N ARG A 195 11.30 -13.34 0.11
CA ARG A 195 9.94 -13.48 -0.43
C ARG A 195 9.35 -14.85 -0.10
N ARG A 196 8.07 -14.87 0.29
CA ARG A 196 7.28 -16.10 0.45
C ARG A 196 5.91 -15.94 -0.15
N ASP A 197 5.62 -16.66 -1.23
CA ASP A 197 4.36 -16.47 -1.96
C ASP A 197 3.61 -17.78 -2.16
N ILE A 198 2.29 -17.69 -2.06
CA ILE A 198 1.34 -18.74 -2.43
C ILE A 198 0.40 -18.16 -3.48
N ASN A 199 0.25 -18.82 -4.62
CA ASN A 199 -0.69 -18.41 -5.65
C ASN A 199 -1.54 -19.57 -6.16
N THR A 200 -2.85 -19.37 -6.22
CA THR A 200 -3.79 -20.26 -6.91
C THR A 200 -4.42 -19.51 -8.09
N GLY A 201 -4.24 -19.98 -9.32
CA GLY A 201 -4.74 -19.35 -10.54
C GLY A 201 -3.63 -19.02 -11.54
N ILE A 202 -3.64 -17.82 -12.12
CA ILE A 202 -2.66 -17.38 -13.12
C ILE A 202 -1.66 -16.43 -12.47
N ASN A 203 -0.37 -16.71 -12.58
CA ASN A 203 0.69 -15.86 -12.04
C ASN A 203 1.75 -15.59 -13.11
N GLN A 204 2.06 -14.32 -13.35
CA GLN A 204 3.10 -13.88 -14.27
C GLN A 204 4.08 -12.95 -13.53
N ARG A 205 5.37 -13.26 -13.56
CA ARG A 205 6.39 -12.53 -12.82
C ARG A 205 7.59 -12.15 -13.68
N ARG A 206 8.10 -10.95 -13.44
CA ARG A 206 9.36 -10.46 -14.00
C ARG A 206 10.17 -9.77 -12.91
N ASP A 207 11.29 -10.37 -12.54
CA ASP A 207 12.07 -9.88 -11.40
C ASP A 207 13.52 -9.60 -11.78
N ILE A 208 14.08 -8.50 -11.27
CA ILE A 208 15.50 -8.19 -11.34
C ILE A 208 15.99 -8.00 -9.91
N ASN A 209 16.98 -8.77 -9.47
CA ASN A 209 17.54 -8.61 -8.12
C ASN A 209 19.06 -8.46 -8.18
N THR A 210 19.60 -7.46 -7.49
CA THR A 210 21.03 -7.30 -7.22
C THR A 210 21.25 -7.38 -5.71
N GLY A 211 22.12 -8.26 -5.24
CA GLY A 211 22.42 -8.48 -3.81
C GLY A 211 22.04 -9.88 -3.33
N ILE A 212 21.36 -9.98 -2.18
CA ILE A 212 20.94 -11.25 -1.58
C ILE A 212 19.46 -11.44 -1.82
N ASN A 213 19.07 -12.53 -2.47
CA ASN A 213 17.67 -12.86 -2.75
C ASN A 213 17.35 -14.25 -2.21
N GLN A 214 16.31 -14.38 -1.39
CA GLN A 214 15.81 -15.64 -0.88
C GLN A 214 14.31 -15.76 -1.13
N ARG A 215 13.91 -16.81 -1.83
CA ARG A 215 12.53 -16.98 -2.27
C ARG A 215 11.99 -18.36 -1.93
N ARG A 216 10.72 -18.39 -1.54
CA ARG A 216 9.91 -19.60 -1.44
C ARG A 216 8.57 -19.38 -2.10
N GLU A 217 8.20 -20.22 -3.06
CA GLU A 217 6.95 -20.04 -3.80
C GLU A 217 6.17 -21.35 -3.88
N ILE A 218 4.85 -21.26 -3.74
CA ILE A 218 3.91 -22.34 -4.02
C ILE A 218 2.92 -21.81 -5.05
N ASN A 219 2.81 -22.46 -6.22
CA ASN A 219 1.84 -22.08 -7.23
C ASN A 219 0.98 -23.27 -7.65
N THR A 220 -0.34 -23.07 -7.70
CA THR A 220 -1.30 -24.01 -8.30
C THR A 220 -1.99 -23.31 -9.46
N GLY A 221 -1.93 -23.87 -10.67
CA GLY A 221 -2.53 -23.29 -11.88
C GLY A 221 -1.51 -23.00 -12.97
N VAL A 222 -1.53 -21.78 -13.53
CA VAL A 222 -0.61 -21.36 -14.60
C VAL A 222 0.40 -20.38 -14.04
N TYR A 223 1.68 -20.71 -14.13
CA TYR A 223 2.77 -19.88 -13.62
C TYR A 223 3.84 -19.61 -14.69
N GLN A 224 4.10 -18.33 -14.95
CA GLN A 224 5.18 -17.86 -15.82
C GLN A 224 6.11 -16.93 -15.06
N ARG A 225 7.42 -17.19 -15.14
CA ARG A 225 8.45 -16.40 -14.48
C ARG A 225 9.59 -16.05 -15.42
N THR A 226 10.04 -14.80 -15.36
CA THR A 226 11.32 -14.35 -15.90
C THR A 226 12.12 -13.69 -14.79
N GLU A 227 13.37 -14.05 -14.62
CA GLU A 227 14.21 -13.43 -13.59
C GLU A 227 15.66 -13.20 -14.02
N ILE A 228 16.24 -12.12 -13.49
CA ILE A 228 17.66 -11.81 -13.56
C ILE A 228 18.14 -11.61 -12.12
N ASN A 229 19.17 -12.34 -11.70
CA ASN A 229 19.79 -12.16 -10.39
C ASN A 229 21.30 -11.95 -10.51
N THR A 230 21.82 -10.98 -9.77
CA THR A 230 23.26 -10.73 -9.58
C THR A 230 23.54 -10.73 -8.08
N GLY A 231 24.49 -11.55 -7.61
CA GLY A 231 24.78 -11.72 -6.19
C GLY A 231 24.40 -13.12 -5.68
N VAL A 232 23.87 -13.22 -4.45
CA VAL A 232 23.54 -14.51 -3.82
C VAL A 232 22.04 -14.78 -3.97
N TYR A 233 21.70 -15.93 -4.54
CA TYR A 233 20.32 -16.30 -4.80
C TYR A 233 19.96 -17.69 -4.26
N HIS A 234 18.96 -17.76 -3.38
CA HIS A 234 18.36 -18.99 -2.88
C HIS A 234 16.88 -19.09 -3.27
N ARG A 235 16.46 -20.21 -3.86
CA ARG A 235 15.07 -20.43 -4.31
C ARG A 235 14.54 -21.79 -3.85
N ARG A 236 13.25 -21.85 -3.50
CA ARG A 236 12.49 -23.10 -3.33
C ARG A 236 11.08 -22.95 -3.88
N ASP A 237 10.75 -23.71 -4.91
CA ASP A 237 9.43 -23.58 -5.55
C ASP A 237 8.68 -24.92 -5.60
N ILE A 238 7.38 -24.89 -5.29
CA ILE A 238 6.45 -26.02 -5.49
C ILE A 238 5.41 -25.56 -6.50
N ASN A 239 5.27 -26.26 -7.63
CA ASN A 239 4.32 -25.89 -8.67
C ASN A 239 3.44 -27.08 -9.05
N THR A 240 2.13 -26.88 -9.06
CA THR A 240 1.14 -27.85 -9.53
C THR A 240 0.34 -27.22 -10.67
N GLY A 241 0.48 -27.73 -11.89
CA GLY A 241 -0.14 -27.18 -13.10
C GLY A 241 0.90 -26.79 -14.15
N VAL A 242 0.59 -25.78 -14.97
CA VAL A 242 1.48 -25.33 -16.06
C VAL A 242 2.53 -24.37 -15.52
N TYR A 243 3.80 -24.67 -15.76
CA TYR A 243 4.93 -23.87 -15.28
C TYR A 243 5.92 -23.55 -16.40
N GLN A 244 6.27 -22.27 -16.55
CA GLN A 244 7.32 -21.81 -17.45
C GLN A 244 8.25 -20.83 -16.74
N ARG A 245 9.56 -21.03 -16.89
CA ARG A 245 10.59 -20.17 -16.28
C ARG A 245 11.70 -19.82 -17.26
N ARG A 246 12.18 -18.58 -17.18
CA ARG A 246 13.44 -18.09 -17.75
C ARG A 246 14.25 -17.40 -16.66
N GLU A 247 15.52 -17.74 -16.53
CA GLU A 247 16.37 -17.27 -15.43
C GLU A 247 17.79 -16.98 -15.94
N ILE A 248 18.35 -15.85 -15.54
CA ILE A 248 19.74 -15.47 -15.74
C ILE A 248 20.34 -15.17 -14.36
N ASN A 249 21.39 -15.88 -13.97
CA ASN A 249 22.09 -15.62 -12.72
C ASN A 249 23.57 -15.33 -13.01
N THR A 250 24.08 -14.21 -12.51
CA THR A 250 25.49 -13.81 -12.64
C THR A 250 26.22 -13.79 -11.28
N GLY A 251 25.79 -14.66 -10.36
CA GLY A 251 26.38 -14.82 -9.03
C GLY A 251 26.14 -16.21 -8.44
N VAL A 252 26.19 -16.35 -7.11
CA VAL A 252 26.02 -17.63 -6.42
C VAL A 252 24.54 -18.04 -6.40
N TYR A 253 24.22 -19.26 -6.84
CA TYR A 253 22.86 -19.77 -6.90
C TYR A 253 22.70 -21.11 -6.16
N GLN A 254 21.62 -21.25 -5.40
CA GLN A 254 21.18 -22.52 -4.81
C GLN A 254 19.65 -22.65 -4.87
N GLY A 255 19.17 -23.66 -5.60
CA GLY A 255 17.73 -23.93 -5.79
C GLY A 255 17.30 -25.31 -5.30
N LYS A 256 16.03 -25.43 -4.91
CA LYS A 256 15.29 -26.71 -4.81
C LYS A 256 13.90 -26.57 -5.44
#